data_AF-A0A375Z0K4-F1
#
_entry.id   AF-A0A375Z0K4-F1
#
_cell.length_a   1.000
_cell.length_b   1.000
_cell.length_c   1.000
_cell.angle_alpha   90.00
_cell.angle_beta   90.00
_cell.angle_gamma   90.00
#
_symmetry.space_group_name_H-M   'P 1'
#
loop_
_entity.id
_entity.type
_entity.pdbx_description
1 polymer ?
#
loop_
_entity_poly.entity_id
_entity_poly.type
_entity_poly.pdbx_seq_one_letter_code
_entity_poly.pdbx_strand_id
1 'polypeptide(L)'
;MPQPLKFDLADLHISANHMSVHHADLKAAHAEADTDIQNAQAGWVGASAAALQGKLAEWQATTEQLCGNIADHEQAFRAARNAYQRTDDQSADNIDDQL
;
A
#
# COMPACT_ATOMS: atom_id res chain seq x y z
N MET A 1 7.53 6.77 32.32
CA MET A 1 8.10 5.54 31.73
C MET A 1 7.34 5.26 30.45
N PRO A 2 7.95 5.37 29.25
CA PRO A 2 7.31 4.87 28.04
C PRO A 2 7.13 3.36 28.16
N GLN A 3 5.95 2.84 27.83
CA GLN A 3 5.68 1.41 27.90
C GLN A 3 6.52 0.70 26.81
N PRO A 4 7.19 -0.42 27.13
CA PRO A 4 7.89 -1.19 26.11
C PRO A 4 6.85 -1.78 25.16
N LEU A 5 6.78 -1.23 23.95
CA LEU A 5 6.04 -1.80 22.85
C LEU A 5 6.68 -3.15 22.52
N LYS A 6 6.12 -4.24 23.06
CA LYS A 6 6.36 -5.59 22.53
C LYS A 6 5.64 -5.68 21.20
N PHE A 7 6.29 -5.21 20.15
CA PHE A 7 5.83 -5.40 18.78
C PHE A 7 6.56 -6.63 18.23
N ASP A 8 5.82 -7.64 17.76
CA ASP A 8 6.42 -8.77 17.08
C ASP A 8 6.88 -8.32 15.69
N LEU A 9 8.19 -8.30 15.46
CA LEU A 9 8.78 -7.91 14.19
C LEU A 9 8.37 -8.87 13.05
N ALA A 10 8.06 -10.12 13.37
CA ALA A 10 7.55 -11.08 12.40
C ALA A 10 6.14 -10.70 11.93
N ASP A 11 5.26 -10.26 12.84
CA ASP A 11 3.91 -9.80 12.51
C ASP A 11 3.93 -8.55 11.62
N LEU A 12 4.89 -7.64 11.87
CA LEU A 12 5.11 -6.46 11.03
C LEU A 12 5.54 -6.85 9.61
N HIS A 13 6.40 -7.88 9.49
CA HIS A 13 6.86 -8.40 8.20
C HIS A 13 5.71 -9.07 7.42
N ILE A 14 4.93 -9.91 8.09
CA ILE A 14 3.75 -10.56 7.50
C ILE A 14 2.78 -9.48 7.02
N SER A 15 2.47 -8.50 7.86
CA SER A 15 1.56 -7.40 7.52
C SER A 15 2.04 -6.61 6.30
N ALA A 16 3.32 -6.24 6.23
CA ALA A 16 3.88 -5.54 5.08
C ALA A 16 3.80 -6.37 3.78
N ASN A 17 4.04 -7.68 3.86
CA ASN A 17 3.89 -8.58 2.70
C ASN A 17 2.43 -8.69 2.25
N HIS A 18 1.49 -8.85 3.19
CA HIS A 18 0.06 -8.86 2.88
C HIS A 18 -0.38 -7.55 2.20
N MET A 19 0.11 -6.41 2.68
CA MET A 19 -0.16 -5.12 2.05
C MET A 19 0.37 -5.05 0.62
N SER A 20 1.57 -5.58 0.35
CA SER A 20 2.14 -5.63 -1.00
C SER A 20 1.32 -6.52 -1.94
N VAL A 21 0.84 -7.67 -1.46
CA VAL A 21 -0.07 -8.55 -2.22
C VAL A 21 -1.39 -7.84 -2.52
N HIS A 22 -2.05 -7.28 -1.50
CA HIS A 22 -3.31 -6.56 -1.69
C HIS A 22 -3.17 -5.33 -2.61
N HIS A 23 -2.01 -4.66 -2.56
CA HIS A 23 -1.71 -3.58 -3.50
C HIS A 23 -1.67 -4.07 -4.95
N ALA A 24 -0.97 -5.19 -5.20
CA ALA A 24 -0.86 -5.77 -6.53
C ALA A 24 -2.24 -6.23 -7.04
N ASP A 25 -3.02 -6.90 -6.20
CA ASP A 25 -4.37 -7.38 -6.54
C ASP A 25 -5.30 -6.21 -6.87
N LEU A 26 -5.32 -5.16 -6.02
CA LEU A 26 -6.14 -3.97 -6.25
C LEU A 26 -5.77 -3.29 -7.57
N LYS A 27 -4.47 -3.12 -7.83
CA LYS A 27 -3.97 -2.51 -9.07
C LYS A 27 -4.37 -3.31 -10.30
N ALA A 28 -4.26 -4.64 -10.24
CA ALA A 28 -4.63 -5.53 -11.35
C ALA A 28 -6.14 -5.45 -11.63
N ALA A 29 -6.98 -5.55 -10.60
CA ALA A 29 -8.44 -5.51 -10.75
C ALA A 29 -8.93 -4.17 -11.32
N HIS A 30 -8.34 -3.04 -10.90
CA HIS A 30 -8.69 -1.74 -11.47
C HIS A 30 -8.23 -1.58 -12.92
N ALA A 31 -7.03 -2.08 -13.27
CA ALA A 31 -6.55 -2.04 -14.65
C ALA A 31 -7.44 -2.88 -15.60
N GLU A 32 -7.93 -4.02 -15.12
CA GLU A 32 -8.89 -4.86 -15.85
C GLU A 32 -10.22 -4.11 -16.05
N ALA A 33 -10.77 -3.53 -14.97
CA ALA A 33 -12.01 -2.75 -15.05
C ALA A 33 -11.89 -1.54 -16.01
N ASP A 34 -10.77 -0.81 -15.95
CA ASP A 34 -10.50 0.30 -16.86
C ASP A 34 -10.47 -0.15 -18.32
N THR A 35 -9.84 -1.30 -18.59
CA THR A 35 -9.76 -1.90 -19.92
C THR A 35 -11.14 -2.28 -20.44
N ASP A 36 -11.96 -2.92 -19.62
CA ASP A 36 -13.34 -3.29 -19.98
C ASP A 36 -14.19 -2.07 -20.31
N ILE A 37 -14.06 -1.00 -19.51
CA ILE A 37 -14.78 0.25 -19.73
C ILE A 37 -14.33 0.93 -21.03
N GLN A 38 -13.02 0.99 -21.27
CA GLN A 38 -12.46 1.56 -22.50
C GLN A 38 -12.90 0.78 -23.75
N ASN A 39 -12.97 -0.54 -23.66
CA ASN A 39 -13.45 -1.39 -24.75
C ASN A 39 -14.95 -1.17 -25.04
N ALA A 40 -15.76 -0.97 -24.00
CA ALA A 40 -17.19 -0.68 -24.15
C ALA A 40 -17.48 0.74 -24.70
N GLN A 41 -16.49 1.62 -24.68
CA GLN A 41 -16.62 3.05 -24.98
C GLN A 41 -17.09 3.31 -26.42
N ALA A 42 -16.77 2.42 -27.36
CA ALA A 42 -17.21 2.51 -28.76
C ALA A 42 -18.75 2.44 -28.93
N GLY A 43 -19.46 1.90 -27.93
CA GLY A 43 -20.93 1.83 -27.93
C GLY A 43 -21.62 3.04 -27.32
N TRP A 44 -20.88 3.99 -26.74
CA TRP A 44 -21.46 5.12 -26.02
C TRP A 44 -21.63 6.34 -26.93
N VAL A 45 -22.80 6.97 -26.88
CA VAL A 45 -23.12 8.16 -27.69
C VAL A 45 -23.73 9.29 -26.88
N GLY A 46 -23.46 10.53 -27.29
CA GLY A 46 -24.07 11.73 -26.73
C GLY A 46 -23.61 12.07 -25.30
N ALA A 47 -24.46 12.80 -24.57
CA ALA A 47 -24.14 13.32 -23.24
C ALA A 47 -23.80 12.22 -22.21
N SER A 48 -24.44 11.05 -22.32
CA SER A 48 -24.14 9.90 -21.45
C SER A 48 -22.73 9.36 -21.67
N ALA A 49 -22.20 9.39 -22.90
CA ALA A 49 -20.83 8.98 -23.18
C ALA A 49 -19.82 9.89 -22.50
N ALA A 50 -20.02 11.22 -22.59
CA ALA A 50 -19.16 12.20 -21.94
C ALA A 50 -19.21 12.06 -20.41
N ALA A 51 -20.39 11.81 -19.84
CA ALA A 51 -20.54 11.58 -18.40
C ALA A 51 -19.81 10.31 -17.94
N LEU A 52 -19.92 9.21 -18.69
CA LEU A 52 -19.23 7.96 -18.38
C LEU A 52 -17.71 8.07 -18.54
N GLN A 53 -17.22 8.82 -19.53
CA GLN A 53 -15.80 9.16 -19.66
C GLN A 53 -15.30 9.97 -18.47
N GLY A 54 -16.09 10.96 -18.01
CA GLY A 54 -15.76 11.71 -16.80
C GLY A 54 -15.68 10.81 -15.56
N LYS A 55 -16.61 9.86 -15.42
CA LYS A 55 -16.59 8.88 -14.33
C LYS A 55 -15.41 7.92 -14.39
N LEU A 56 -15.04 7.47 -15.59
CA LEU A 56 -13.82 6.67 -15.79
C LEU A 56 -12.59 7.45 -15.31
N ALA A 57 -12.44 8.72 -15.70
CA ALA A 57 -11.31 9.55 -15.26
C ALA A 57 -11.28 9.74 -13.73
N GLU A 58 -12.44 9.95 -13.10
CA GLU A 58 -12.54 10.02 -11.63
C GLU A 58 -12.11 8.70 -10.96
N TRP A 59 -12.52 7.55 -11.51
CA TRP A 59 -12.15 6.23 -10.99
C TRP A 59 -10.67 5.94 -11.16
N GLN A 60 -10.09 6.32 -12.29
CA GLN A 60 -8.65 6.21 -12.54
C GLN A 60 -7.84 7.01 -11.52
N ALA A 61 -8.21 8.28 -11.30
CA ALA A 61 -7.57 9.13 -10.30
C ALA A 61 -7.71 8.57 -8.87
N THR A 62 -8.88 8.01 -8.54
CA THR A 62 -9.13 7.37 -7.24
C THR A 62 -8.24 6.14 -7.04
N THR A 63 -8.10 5.31 -8.08
CA THR A 63 -7.22 4.13 -8.07
C THR A 63 -5.77 4.55 -7.83
N GLU A 64 -5.28 5.54 -8.55
CA GLU A 64 -3.92 6.07 -8.39
C GLU A 64 -3.67 6.54 -6.96
N GLN A 65 -4.62 7.28 -6.38
CA GLN A 65 -4.52 7.74 -5.00
C GLN A 65 -4.49 6.58 -4.00
N LEU A 66 -5.35 5.56 -4.17
CA LEU A 66 -5.38 4.40 -3.29
C LEU A 66 -4.08 3.57 -3.40
N CYS A 67 -3.59 3.33 -4.61
CA CYS A 67 -2.31 2.66 -4.84
C CYS A 67 -1.15 3.44 -4.20
N GLY A 68 -1.10 4.76 -4.36
CA GLY A 68 -0.11 5.62 -3.72
C GLY A 68 -0.15 5.50 -2.20
N ASN A 69 -1.33 5.61 -1.60
CA ASN A 69 -1.50 5.45 -0.15
C ASN A 69 -1.02 4.09 0.34
N ILE A 70 -1.31 2.99 -0.36
CA ILE A 70 -0.86 1.65 0.05
C ILE A 70 0.66 1.53 -0.04
N ALA A 71 1.27 2.07 -1.10
CA ALA A 71 2.72 2.10 -1.25
C ALA A 71 3.41 2.91 -0.13
N ASP A 72 2.83 4.06 0.25
CA ASP A 72 3.34 4.89 1.36
C ASP A 72 3.29 4.13 2.69
N HIS A 73 2.19 3.42 2.96
CA HIS A 73 2.10 2.58 4.15
C HIS A 73 3.12 1.43 4.09
N GLU A 74 3.28 0.73 2.96
CA GLU A 74 4.30 -0.32 2.82
C GLU A 74 5.69 0.22 3.18
N GLN A 75 6.04 1.41 2.68
CA GLN A 75 7.31 2.07 2.99
C GLN A 75 7.43 2.41 4.48
N ALA A 76 6.37 2.93 5.10
CA ALA A 76 6.35 3.25 6.53
C ALA A 76 6.55 2.00 7.41
N PHE A 77 5.91 0.87 7.07
CA PHE A 77 6.09 -0.41 7.77
C PHE A 77 7.54 -0.91 7.64
N ARG A 78 8.13 -0.84 6.43
CA ARG A 78 9.54 -1.20 6.19
C ARG A 78 10.49 -0.30 6.99
N ALA A 79 10.22 1.00 7.06
CA ALA A 79 11.02 1.95 7.82
C ALA A 79 10.94 1.70 9.33
N ALA A 80 9.73 1.48 9.86
CA ALA A 80 9.52 1.18 11.27
C ALA A 80 10.29 -0.07 11.70
N ARG A 81 10.21 -1.14 10.91
CA ARG A 81 10.99 -2.38 11.12
C ARG A 81 12.49 -2.10 11.22
N ASN A 82 13.05 -1.36 10.26
CA ASN A 82 14.48 -1.06 10.24
C ASN A 82 14.92 -0.24 11.47
N ALA A 83 14.05 0.65 11.97
CA ALA A 83 14.30 1.43 13.18
C ALA A 83 14.27 0.55 14.44
N TYR A 84 13.31 -0.39 14.54
CA TYR A 84 13.25 -1.34 15.65
C TYR A 84 14.46 -2.27 15.68
N GLN A 85 14.84 -2.86 14.53
CA GLN A 85 15.99 -3.76 14.45
C GLN A 85 17.28 -3.07 14.90
N ARG A 86 17.53 -1.83 14.44
CA ARG A 86 18.68 -1.05 14.90
C ARG A 86 18.67 -0.78 16.40
N THR A 87 17.49 -0.52 16.97
CA THR A 87 17.35 -0.26 18.40
C THR A 87 17.62 -1.52 19.23
N ASP A 88 17.18 -2.68 18.73
CA ASP A 88 17.41 -3.98 19.36
C ASP A 88 18.89 -4.36 19.31
N ASP A 89 19.52 -4.27 18.13
CA ASP A 89 20.96 -4.51 17.93
C ASP A 89 21.80 -3.63 18.86
N GLN A 90 21.52 -2.33 18.90
CA GLN A 90 22.25 -1.39 19.77
C GLN A 90 21.99 -1.63 21.26
N SER A 91 20.81 -2.15 21.63
CA SER A 91 20.53 -2.53 23.02
C SER A 91 21.28 -3.80 23.42
N ALA A 92 21.38 -4.78 22.50
CA ALA A 92 22.14 -6.00 22.69
C ALA A 92 23.63 -5.70 22.87
N ASP A 93 24.22 -4.87 21.99
CA ASP A 93 25.64 -4.47 22.08
C ASP A 93 25.95 -3.80 23.43
N ASN A 94 25.08 -2.89 23.90
CA ASN A 94 25.26 -2.21 25.18
C ASN A 94 25.16 -3.14 26.41
N ILE A 95 24.43 -4.26 26.30
CA ILE A 95 24.33 -5.26 27.37
C ILE A 95 25.58 -6.14 27.36
N ASP A 96 26.07 -6.53 26.18
CA ASP A 96 27.28 -7.35 26.04
C ASP A 96 28.54 -6.59 26.50
N ASP A 97 28.61 -5.28 26.24
CA ASP A 97 29.69 -4.39 26.70
C ASP A 97 29.71 -4.16 28.24
N GLN A 98 28.64 -4.55 28.97
CA GLN A 98 28.52 -4.38 30.42
C GLN A 98 28.80 -5.65 31.23
N LEU A 99 29.10 -6.78 30.57
CA LEU A 99 29.41 -8.08 31.19
C LEU A 99 30.90 -8.42 31.12
#